data_AF-A0A6V7V0B3-F1
#
_entry.id   AF-A0A6V7V0B3-F1
#
_cell.length_a   1.000
_cell.length_b   1.000
_cell.length_c   1.000
_cell.angle_alpha   90.00
_cell.angle_beta   90.00
_cell.angle_gamma   90.00
#
_symmetry.space_group_name_H-M   'P 1'
#
loop_
_entity.id
_entity.type
_entity.pdbx_description
1 polymer ?
#
loop_
_entity_poly.entity_id
_entity_poly.type
_entity_poly.pdbx_seq_one_letter_code
_entity_poly.pdbx_strand_id
1 'polypeptide(L)'
;MVRLTGQTHINLPCRNMPLVLIHHTDPMVQYPTSFSVSNPEQTRTVVDLLMVLRTRFTCTVRVICFYAGQAKEVGVALAEREMADDIVSKADGCQIHEADLAIVVTTKAGLTTVDGSGAFWNDERRVNVALSRGK
;
A
#
# COMPACT_ATOMS: atom_id res chain seq x y z
N MET A 1 10.01 -5.41 22.29
CA MET A 1 9.71 -4.76 20.99
C MET A 1 10.29 -5.65 19.90
N VAL A 2 9.46 -6.47 19.27
CA VAL A 2 9.89 -7.45 18.26
C VAL A 2 10.01 -6.72 16.92
N ARG A 3 11.23 -6.58 16.41
CA ARG A 3 11.45 -6.01 15.06
C ARG A 3 11.16 -7.09 14.02
N LEU A 4 10.38 -6.72 12.99
CA LEU A 4 10.14 -7.44 11.72
C LEU A 4 11.41 -7.94 10.99
N THR A 5 12.60 -7.63 11.50
CA THR A 5 13.88 -8.03 10.91
C THR A 5 14.63 -9.09 11.72
N GLY A 6 14.17 -9.37 12.96
CA GLY A 6 14.86 -10.28 13.89
C GLY A 6 14.17 -11.62 14.13
N GLN A 7 12.85 -11.72 13.92
CA GLN A 7 12.06 -12.94 14.22
C GLN A 7 11.25 -13.49 13.04
N THR A 8 11.04 -12.70 12.00
CA THR A 8 10.32 -13.12 10.80
C THR A 8 11.30 -13.60 9.74
N HIS A 9 11.09 -14.80 9.20
CA HIS A 9 11.83 -15.35 8.05
C HIS A 9 11.52 -14.62 6.72
N ILE A 10 11.31 -13.31 6.79
CA ILE A 10 11.12 -12.46 5.62
C ILE A 10 12.50 -11.97 5.22
N ASN A 11 12.99 -12.45 4.07
CA ASN A 11 14.25 -12.01 3.51
C ASN A 11 14.09 -10.60 2.96
N LEU A 12 14.42 -9.59 3.78
CA LEU A 12 14.44 -8.22 3.33
C LEU A 12 15.70 -7.95 2.48
N PRO A 13 15.64 -7.06 1.48
CA PRO A 13 16.79 -6.71 0.64
C PRO A 13 18.00 -6.22 1.43
N CYS A 14 17.77 -5.56 2.58
CA CYS A 14 18.79 -5.04 3.47
C CYS A 14 18.55 -5.52 4.90
N ARG A 15 19.58 -6.07 5.54
CA ARG A 15 19.50 -6.51 6.94
C ARG A 15 19.20 -5.32 7.86
N ASN A 16 18.30 -5.51 8.83
CA ASN A 16 17.89 -4.49 9.81
C ASN A 16 17.28 -3.20 9.21
N MET A 17 16.90 -3.21 7.94
CA MET A 17 16.20 -2.09 7.31
C MET A 17 14.70 -2.45 7.22
N PRO A 18 13.82 -1.88 8.06
CA PRO A 18 12.40 -2.21 8.07
C PRO A 18 11.61 -1.54 6.94
N LEU A 19 12.29 -0.86 6.01
CA LEU A 19 11.71 -0.17 4.88
C LEU A 19 12.14 -0.82 3.57
N VAL A 20 11.17 -1.15 2.73
CA VAL A 20 11.40 -1.64 1.36
C VAL A 20 10.62 -0.78 0.40
N LEU A 21 11.28 -0.35 -0.67
CA LEU A 21 10.65 0.37 -1.78
C LEU A 21 10.58 -0.58 -2.97
N ILE A 22 9.36 -0.87 -3.42
CA ILE A 22 9.12 -1.66 -4.63
C ILE A 22 8.81 -0.69 -5.77
N HIS A 23 9.68 -0.65 -6.77
CA HIS A 23 9.54 0.25 -7.91
C HIS A 23 8.64 -0.37 -8.98
N HIS A 24 7.62 0.37 -9.40
CA HIS A 24 6.73 0.02 -10.51
C HIS A 24 6.79 1.09 -11.61
N THR A 25 6.73 0.63 -12.86
CA THR A 25 6.72 1.51 -14.05
C THR A 25 5.40 1.45 -14.82
N ASP A 26 4.52 0.50 -14.49
CA ASP A 26 3.27 0.24 -15.20
C ASP A 26 2.27 1.39 -15.06
N PRO A 27 1.63 1.83 -16.16
CA PRO A 27 0.76 3.00 -16.15
C PRO A 27 -0.47 2.81 -15.25
N MET A 28 -0.92 3.90 -14.63
CA MET A 28 -2.22 3.91 -13.95
C MET A 28 -3.37 3.82 -14.95
N VAL A 29 -4.49 3.25 -14.51
CA VAL A 29 -5.76 3.21 -15.23
C VAL A 29 -6.71 4.21 -14.57
N GLN A 30 -7.33 5.07 -15.38
CA GLN A 30 -8.38 5.97 -14.94
C GLN A 30 -9.74 5.34 -15.24
N TYR A 31 -10.63 5.31 -14.25
CA TYR A 31 -11.98 4.78 -14.47
C TYR A 31 -12.82 5.77 -15.28
N PRO A 32 -13.50 5.35 -16.37
CA PRO A 32 -14.23 6.28 -17.25
C PRO A 32 -15.35 7.08 -16.56
N THR A 33 -15.91 6.53 -15.48
CA THR A 33 -17.06 7.09 -14.75
C THR A 33 -16.69 7.83 -13.48
N SER A 34 -15.39 7.92 -13.13
CA SER A 34 -14.94 8.63 -11.92
C SER A 34 -13.53 9.20 -12.12
N PHE A 35 -13.21 10.33 -11.48
CA PHE A 35 -11.83 10.84 -11.39
C PHE A 35 -10.90 9.97 -10.52
N SER A 36 -11.28 8.71 -10.30
CA SER A 36 -10.55 7.75 -9.51
C SER A 36 -9.57 6.98 -10.39
N VAL A 37 -8.39 6.68 -9.83
CA VAL A 37 -7.32 5.96 -10.51
C VAL A 37 -6.94 4.71 -9.74
N SER A 38 -6.46 3.70 -10.46
CA SER A 38 -5.86 2.49 -9.92
C SER A 38 -4.65 2.06 -10.74
N ASN A 39 -3.86 1.14 -10.20
CA ASN A 39 -2.75 0.50 -10.87
C ASN A 39 -2.82 -1.02 -10.61
N PRO A 40 -3.30 -1.82 -11.58
CA PRO A 40 -3.48 -3.25 -11.42
C PRO A 40 -2.21 -4.02 -11.06
N GLU A 41 -1.05 -3.60 -11.54
CA GLU A 41 0.22 -4.27 -11.23
C GLU A 41 0.65 -4.02 -9.78
N GLN A 42 0.37 -2.83 -9.25
CA GLN A 42 0.55 -2.58 -7.82
C GLN A 42 -0.45 -3.40 -6.98
N THR A 43 -1.71 -3.54 -7.42
CA THR A 43 -2.70 -4.43 -6.77
C THR A 43 -2.19 -5.86 -6.71
N ARG A 44 -1.73 -6.40 -7.84
CA ARG A 44 -1.18 -7.75 -7.94
C ARG A 44 0.00 -7.94 -6.98
N THR A 45 0.93 -6.99 -6.96
CA THR A 45 2.11 -7.05 -6.11
C THR A 45 1.76 -7.06 -4.63
N VAL A 46 0.76 -6.28 -4.21
CA VAL A 46 0.25 -6.29 -2.83
C VAL A 46 -0.33 -7.66 -2.48
N VAL A 47 -1.15 -8.23 -3.36
CA VAL A 47 -1.75 -9.56 -3.13
C VAL A 47 -0.66 -10.63 -3.06
N ASP A 48 0.26 -10.67 -4.02
CA ASP A 48 1.35 -11.65 -4.06
C ASP A 48 2.25 -11.53 -2.81
N LEU A 49 2.57 -10.30 -2.40
CA LEU A 49 3.31 -10.03 -1.17
C LEU A 49 2.57 -10.59 0.05
N LEU A 50 1.28 -10.26 0.20
CA LEU A 50 0.48 -10.69 1.34
C LEU A 50 0.30 -12.22 1.37
N MET A 51 0.12 -12.87 0.23
CA MET A 51 0.06 -14.34 0.15
C MET A 51 1.35 -15.00 0.67
N VAL A 52 2.51 -14.49 0.29
CA VAL A 52 3.80 -14.99 0.78
C VAL A 52 3.95 -14.67 2.27
N LEU A 53 3.63 -13.44 2.65
CA LEU A 53 3.84 -12.91 4.00
C LEU A 53 2.96 -13.61 5.03
N ARG A 54 1.66 -13.81 4.74
CA ARG A 54 0.67 -14.34 5.70
C ARG A 54 0.93 -15.78 6.12
N THR A 55 1.71 -16.55 5.35
CA THR A 55 2.18 -17.87 5.78
C THR A 55 3.17 -17.81 6.97
N ARG A 56 3.79 -16.65 7.22
CA ARG A 56 4.87 -16.46 8.22
C ARG A 56 4.63 -15.28 9.16
N PHE A 57 3.67 -14.41 8.87
CA PHE A 57 3.40 -13.18 9.59
C PHE A 57 1.93 -13.11 10.03
N THR A 58 1.72 -13.30 11.32
CA THR A 58 0.39 -13.30 11.95
C THR A 58 0.02 -11.97 12.60
N CYS A 59 0.93 -10.99 12.58
CA CYS A 59 0.69 -9.68 13.18
C CYS A 59 -0.22 -8.80 12.28
N THR A 60 -0.51 -7.58 12.74
CA THR A 60 -1.43 -6.68 12.05
C THR A 60 -0.78 -6.10 10.79
N VAL A 61 -1.49 -6.17 9.65
CA VAL A 61 -1.07 -5.57 8.39
C VAL A 61 -2.12 -4.55 7.96
N ARG A 62 -1.66 -3.41 7.45
CA ARG A 62 -2.52 -2.37 6.90
C ARG A 62 -2.06 -1.98 5.51
N VAL A 63 -2.97 -2.00 4.54
CA VAL A 63 -2.72 -1.50 3.20
C VAL A 63 -3.28 -0.10 3.08
N ILE A 64 -2.42 0.86 2.79
CA ILE A 64 -2.73 2.29 2.73
C ILE A 64 -2.65 2.72 1.28
N CYS A 65 -3.79 3.05 0.68
CA CYS A 65 -3.85 3.53 -0.70
C CYS A 65 -4.02 5.04 -0.74
N PHE A 66 -3.30 5.71 -1.64
CA PHE A 66 -3.46 7.16 -1.84
C PHE A 66 -4.77 7.52 -2.56
N TYR A 67 -5.25 6.62 -3.43
CA TYR A 67 -6.43 6.84 -4.24
C TYR A 67 -7.55 5.88 -3.87
N ALA A 68 -8.78 6.36 -3.99
CA ALA A 68 -9.97 5.59 -3.65
C ALA A 68 -10.19 4.37 -4.56
N GLY A 69 -9.86 4.52 -5.85
CA GLY A 69 -9.98 3.46 -6.86
C GLY A 69 -9.04 2.31 -6.53
N GLN A 70 -7.78 2.63 -6.23
CA GLN A 70 -6.82 1.66 -5.72
C GLN A 70 -7.31 0.95 -4.45
N ALA A 71 -7.81 1.69 -3.45
CA ALA A 71 -8.30 1.07 -2.21
C ALA A 71 -9.43 0.07 -2.48
N LYS A 72 -10.35 0.42 -3.38
CA LYS A 72 -11.45 -0.46 -3.79
C LYS A 72 -10.92 -1.69 -4.51
N GLU A 73 -10.03 -1.52 -5.47
CA GLU A 73 -9.48 -2.61 -6.27
C GLU A 73 -8.70 -3.62 -5.42
N VAL A 74 -7.82 -3.13 -4.54
CA VAL A 74 -7.09 -3.98 -3.58
C VAL A 74 -8.07 -4.67 -2.63
N GLY A 75 -9.07 -3.96 -2.11
CA GLY A 75 -10.08 -4.55 -1.22
C GLY A 75 -10.84 -5.71 -1.87
N VAL A 76 -11.25 -5.56 -3.14
CA VAL A 76 -11.90 -6.64 -3.90
C VAL A 76 -10.94 -7.82 -4.09
N ALA A 77 -9.70 -7.56 -4.53
CA ALA A 77 -8.72 -8.60 -4.80
C ALA A 77 -8.36 -9.41 -3.54
N LEU A 78 -8.30 -8.77 -2.37
CA LEU A 78 -8.06 -9.46 -1.09
C LEU A 78 -9.29 -10.25 -0.62
N ALA A 79 -10.50 -9.71 -0.82
CA ALA A 79 -11.72 -10.43 -0.48
C ALA A 79 -11.89 -11.72 -1.31
N GLU A 80 -11.56 -11.68 -2.60
CA GLU A 80 -11.57 -12.86 -3.49
C GLU A 80 -10.59 -13.97 -3.07
N ARG A 81 -9.59 -13.63 -2.24
CA ARG A 81 -8.59 -14.56 -1.70
C ARG A 81 -8.85 -14.94 -0.24
N GLU A 82 -10.02 -14.61 0.31
CA GLU A 82 -10.39 -14.84 1.71
C GLU A 82 -9.45 -14.10 2.71
N MET A 83 -8.82 -13.01 2.27
CA MET A 83 -7.90 -12.19 3.07
C MET A 83 -8.58 -10.90 3.59
N ALA A 84 -9.88 -10.96 3.84
CA ALA A 84 -10.69 -9.81 4.25
C ALA A 84 -10.30 -9.23 5.63
N ASP A 85 -9.54 -9.98 6.43
CA ASP A 85 -8.99 -9.53 7.71
C ASP A 85 -7.88 -8.47 7.56
N ASP A 86 -7.31 -8.33 6.36
CA ASP A 86 -6.36 -7.27 6.04
C ASP A 86 -7.06 -5.91 5.88
N ILE A 87 -6.71 -4.94 6.73
CA ILE A 87 -7.36 -3.63 6.71
C ILE A 87 -6.83 -2.81 5.53
N VAL A 88 -7.64 -2.67 4.49
CA VAL A 88 -7.40 -1.72 3.40
C VAL A 88 -8.03 -0.38 3.74
N SER A 89 -7.24 0.69 3.70
CA SER A 89 -7.71 2.03 4.03
C SER A 89 -7.14 3.06 3.06
N LYS A 90 -7.89 4.16 2.87
CA LYS A 90 -7.34 5.36 2.24
C LYS A 90 -6.44 6.08 3.23
N ALA A 91 -5.41 6.75 2.75
CA ALA A 91 -4.50 7.48 3.63
C ALA A 91 -5.20 8.55 4.48
N ASP A 92 -6.19 9.28 3.92
CA ASP A 92 -7.00 10.26 4.66
C ASP A 92 -7.85 9.62 5.79
N GLY A 93 -8.15 8.32 5.70
CA GLY A 93 -8.86 7.54 6.73
C GLY A 93 -7.93 6.82 7.72
N CYS A 94 -6.62 6.98 7.61
CA CYS A 94 -5.63 6.29 8.45
C CYS A 94 -5.17 7.12 9.66
N GLN A 95 -5.70 8.34 9.86
CA GLN A 95 -5.38 9.12 11.04
C GLN A 95 -5.75 8.29 12.29
N ILE A 96 -4.78 8.00 13.17
CA ILE A 96 -4.90 7.30 14.47
C ILE A 96 -4.71 5.77 14.44
N HIS A 97 -4.76 5.09 13.28
CA HIS A 97 -4.64 3.63 13.24
C HIS A 97 -3.22 3.14 12.87
N GLU A 98 -2.58 2.38 13.77
CA GLU A 98 -1.26 1.76 13.55
C GLU A 98 -1.36 0.28 13.18
N ALA A 99 -0.33 -0.24 12.53
CA ALA A 99 -0.16 -1.66 12.23
C ALA A 99 1.30 -2.09 12.43
N ASP A 100 1.53 -3.38 12.65
CA ASP A 100 2.89 -3.93 12.76
C ASP A 100 3.59 -3.89 11.39
N LEU A 101 2.84 -4.00 10.29
CA LEU A 101 3.30 -3.74 8.92
C LEU A 101 2.35 -2.80 8.19
N ALA A 102 2.90 -1.73 7.59
CA ALA A 102 2.18 -0.86 6.68
C ALA A 102 2.68 -1.07 5.24
N ILE A 103 1.74 -1.33 4.32
CA ILE A 103 2.00 -1.41 2.88
C ILE A 103 1.39 -0.16 2.25
N VAL A 104 2.21 0.71 1.68
CA VAL A 104 1.73 1.96 1.06
C VAL A 104 1.67 1.78 -0.46
N VAL A 105 0.47 1.92 -1.01
CA VAL A 105 0.18 1.81 -2.45
C VAL A 105 -0.10 3.19 -3.01
N THR A 106 0.70 3.55 -3.99
CA THR A 106 0.85 4.94 -4.36
C THR A 106 0.19 5.29 -5.70
N THR A 107 -0.13 4.26 -6.49
CA THR A 107 -0.97 4.33 -7.70
C THR A 107 -0.38 5.19 -8.81
N LYS A 108 0.94 5.45 -8.79
CA LYS A 108 1.60 6.30 -9.79
C LYS A 108 2.40 5.47 -10.80
N ALA A 109 2.00 5.56 -12.08
CA ALA A 109 2.92 5.80 -13.19
C ALA A 109 2.17 6.55 -14.32
N GLY A 110 2.83 7.51 -14.98
CA GLY A 110 2.27 8.21 -16.15
C GLY A 110 1.57 9.56 -15.94
N LEU A 111 1.89 10.32 -14.87
CA LEU A 111 1.50 11.73 -14.81
C LEU A 111 2.21 12.50 -15.93
N THR A 112 1.47 12.93 -16.95
CA THR A 112 1.90 14.05 -17.79
C THR A 112 2.03 15.28 -16.89
N THR A 113 2.96 16.18 -17.22
CA THR A 113 3.33 17.36 -16.41
C THR A 113 2.18 18.33 -16.08
N VAL A 114 0.99 18.10 -16.65
CA VAL A 114 -0.19 18.97 -16.56
C VAL A 114 -1.11 18.63 -15.38
N ASP A 115 -1.04 17.40 -14.84
CA ASP A 115 -1.94 16.93 -13.76
C ASP A 115 -1.32 17.02 -12.34
N GLY A 116 -0.23 17.77 -12.21
CA GLY A 116 0.53 17.87 -10.96
C GLY A 116 -0.22 18.57 -9.82
N SER A 117 -1.11 19.53 -10.10
CA SER A 117 -1.77 20.33 -9.07
C SER A 117 -2.93 19.56 -8.42
N GLY A 118 -2.66 18.84 -7.34
CA GLY A 118 -3.65 18.06 -6.58
C GLY A 118 -3.29 16.58 -6.41
N ALA A 119 -2.14 16.16 -6.96
CA ALA A 119 -1.60 14.85 -6.69
C ALA A 119 -1.33 14.68 -5.19
N PHE A 120 -1.71 13.53 -4.62
CA PHE A 120 -1.56 13.21 -3.19
C PHE A 120 -0.13 13.46 -2.67
N TRP A 121 0.86 13.26 -3.53
CA TRP A 121 2.28 13.48 -3.30
C TRP A 121 2.69 14.91 -2.97
N ASN A 122 1.90 15.90 -3.39
CA ASN A 122 2.20 17.30 -3.14
C ASN A 122 1.80 17.74 -1.73
N ASP A 123 1.05 16.90 -1.02
CA ASP A 123 0.67 17.15 0.37
C ASP A 123 1.56 16.32 1.31
N GLU A 124 2.64 16.96 1.76
CA GLU A 124 3.62 16.38 2.70
C GLU A 124 2.95 15.81 3.95
N ARG A 125 1.86 16.43 4.43
CA ARG A 125 1.16 15.99 5.65
C ARG A 125 0.54 14.61 5.43
N ARG A 126 -0.05 14.38 4.26
CA ARG A 126 -0.70 13.10 3.93
C ARG A 126 0.32 11.99 3.70
N VAL A 127 1.45 12.31 3.07
CA VAL A 127 2.57 11.38 2.92
C VAL A 127 3.15 10.99 4.29
N ASN A 128 3.35 11.97 5.17
CA ASN A 128 3.83 11.71 6.53
C ASN A 128 2.87 10.83 7.32
N VAL A 129 1.55 11.07 7.22
CA VAL A 129 0.54 10.20 7.84
C VAL A 129 0.68 8.77 7.33
N ALA A 130 0.77 8.55 6.02
CA ALA A 130 0.85 7.21 5.44
C ALA A 130 2.11 6.44 5.86
N LEU A 131 3.27 7.10 5.87
CA LEU A 131 4.56 6.47 6.19
C LEU A 131 4.74 6.19 7.69
N SER A 132 4.02 6.89 8.56
CA SER A 132 4.13 6.77 10.03
C SER A 132 3.18 5.73 10.66
N ARG A 133 2.53 4.88 9.86
CA ARG A 133 1.57 3.88 10.38
C ARG A 133 2.18 2.51 10.71
N GLY A 134 3.41 2.24 10.27
CA GLY A 134 4.16 1.03 10.63
C GLY A 134 4.98 1.22 11.91
N LYS A 135 5.07 0.17 12.75
CA LYS A 135 5.82 0.18 14.01
C LYS A 135 7.29 -0.24 13.89
#